data_AF-A0A5M9L247-F1
#
_entry.id   AF-A0A5M9L247-F1
#
_cell.length_a   1.000
_cell.length_b   1.000
_cell.length_c   1.000
_cell.angle_alpha   90.00
_cell.angle_beta   90.00
_cell.angle_gamma   90.00
#
_symmetry.space_group_name_H-M   'P 1'
#
loop_
_entity.id
_entity.type
_entity.pdbx_description
1 polymer ?
#
loop_
_entity_poly.entity_id
_entity_poly.type
_entity_poly.pdbx_seq_one_letter_code
_entity_poly.pdbx_strand_id
1 'polypeptide(L)' 'MGDREAAIQAAISDIDAGVFLSQRAAAKAYNIPQSTISTRIRGRQSN' A
#
# COMPACT_ATOMS: atom_id res chain seq x y z
N MET A 1 8.19 -8.53 -13.41
CA MET A 1 7.43 -8.30 -12.16
C MET A 1 6.32 -7.31 -12.52
N GLY A 2 5.05 -7.69 -12.38
CA GLY A 2 3.95 -6.94 -12.98
C GLY A 2 3.74 -5.56 -12.35
N ASP A 3 3.34 -4.58 -13.18
CA ASP A 3 3.13 -3.18 -12.79
C ASP A 3 2.24 -3.02 -11.55
N ARG A 4 1.33 -3.97 -11.33
CA ARG A 4 0.45 -4.02 -10.16
C ARG A 4 1.19 -4.26 -8.84
N GLU A 5 2.20 -5.13 -8.81
CA GLU A 5 2.97 -5.38 -7.57
C GLU A 5 3.87 -4.19 -7.24
N ALA A 6 4.45 -3.55 -8.27
CA ALA A 6 5.23 -2.33 -8.10
C ALA A 6 4.37 -1.20 -7.51
N ALA A 7 3.14 -1.01 -8.02
CA ALA A 7 2.19 -0.03 -7.50
C ALA A 7 1.79 -0.30 -6.03
N ILE A 8 1.58 -1.57 -5.65
CA ILE A 8 1.29 -1.94 -4.25
C ILE A 8 2.48 -1.61 -3.33
N GLN A 9 3.70 -1.91 -3.76
CA GLN A 9 4.89 -1.62 -2.96
C GLN A 9 5.13 -0.11 -2.82
N ALA A 10 4.98 0.65 -3.90
CA ALA A 10 5.08 2.11 -3.88
C ALA A 10 4.02 2.73 -2.95
N ALA A 11 2.76 2.27 -3.05
CA ALA A 11 1.68 2.73 -2.17
C ALA A 11 1.98 2.50 -0.69
N ILE A 12 2.58 1.35 -0.33
CA ILE A 12 2.96 1.08 1.06
C ILE A 12 4.17 1.92 1.48
N SER A 13 5.18 2.06 0.62
CA SER A 13 6.34 2.90 0.89
C SER A 13 5.95 4.36 1.16
N ASP A 14 4.98 4.89 0.42
CA ASP A 14 4.47 6.25 0.61
C ASP A 14 3.65 6.40 1.90
N ILE A 15 2.97 5.33 2.35
CA ILE A 15 2.32 5.31 3.66
C ILE A 15 3.39 5.36 4.76
N ASP A 16 4.42 4.51 4.66
CA ASP A 16 5.50 4.42 5.67
C ASP A 16 6.35 5.70 5.70
N ALA A 17 6.54 6.36 4.56
CA ALA A 17 7.22 7.66 4.45
C ALA A 17 6.35 8.86 4.91
N GLY A 18 5.07 8.63 5.25
CA GLY A 18 4.15 9.68 5.69
C GLY A 18 3.65 10.59 4.57
N VAL A 19 3.86 10.24 3.29
CA VAL A 19 3.32 10.96 2.13
C VAL A 19 1.79 10.93 2.15
N PHE A 20 1.21 9.79 2.50
CA PHE A 20 -0.23 9.65 2.72
C PHE A 20 -0.56 9.51 4.20
N LEU A 21 -1.45 10.39 4.68
CA LEU A 21 -1.98 10.39 6.04
C LEU A 21 -2.80 9.13 6.40
N SER A 22 -3.20 8.33 5.39
CA SER A 22 -3.95 7.09 5.62
C SER A 22 -3.79 6.09 4.48
N GLN A 23 -3.93 4.81 4.81
CA GLN A 23 -3.98 3.71 3.82
C GLN A 23 -5.06 3.93 2.76
N ARG A 24 -6.17 4.60 3.12
CA ARG A 24 -7.29 4.89 2.20
C ARG A 24 -6.92 5.95 1.16
N ALA A 25 -6.11 6.96 1.54
CA ALA A 25 -5.64 7.97 0.60
C ALA A 25 -4.67 7.36 -0.42
N ALA A 26 -3.72 6.53 0.04
CA ALA A 26 -2.80 5.80 -0.83
C ALA A 26 -3.55 4.83 -1.75
N ALA A 27 -4.51 4.06 -1.23
CA ALA A 27 -5.36 3.16 -2.01
C ALA A 27 -6.05 3.88 -3.18
N LYS A 28 -6.58 5.08 -2.93
CA LYS A 28 -7.23 5.91 -3.95
C LYS A 28 -6.22 6.45 -4.97
N ALA A 29 -5.06 6.94 -4.51
CA ALA A 29 -4.03 7.52 -5.38
C ALA A 29 -3.45 6.48 -6.36
N TYR A 30 -3.26 5.26 -5.90
CA TYR A 30 -2.70 4.16 -6.69
C TYR A 30 -3.74 3.30 -7.41
N ASN A 31 -5.03 3.60 -7.26
CA ASN A 31 -6.15 2.78 -7.77
C ASN A 31 -6.07 1.30 -7.32
N ILE A 32 -5.73 1.09 -6.05
CA ILE A 32 -5.58 -0.23 -5.43
C ILE A 32 -6.65 -0.40 -4.35
N PRO A 33 -7.29 -1.59 -4.22
CA PRO A 33 -8.19 -1.85 -3.11
C PRO A 33 -7.50 -1.68 -1.75
N GLN A 34 -8.12 -0.94 -0.83
CA GLN A 34 -7.58 -0.76 0.52
C GLN A 34 -7.34 -2.10 1.23
N SER A 35 -8.17 -3.12 0.97
CA SER A 35 -7.98 -4.48 1.50
C SER A 35 -6.63 -5.07 1.09
N THR A 36 -6.16 -4.80 -0.13
CA THR A 36 -4.85 -5.28 -0.63
C THR A 36 -3.71 -4.64 0.17
N ILE A 37 -3.78 -3.33 0.41
CA ILE A 37 -2.79 -2.60 1.23
C ILE A 37 -2.82 -3.11 2.67
N SER A 38 -4.01 -3.22 3.28
CA SER A 38 -4.17 -3.71 4.66
C SER A 38 -3.64 -5.14 4.83
N THR A 39 -3.94 -6.06 3.91
CA THR A 39 -3.44 -7.44 3.96
C THR A 39 -1.91 -7.47 3.86
N ARG A 40 -1.32 -6.66 2.99
CA ARG A 40 0.14 -6.59 2.84
C ARG A 40 0.84 -5.99 4.06
N ILE A 41 0.29 -4.93 4.65
CA ILE A 41 0.84 -4.33 5.88
C ILE A 41 0.75 -5.31 7.04
N ARG A 42 -0.39 -5.98 7.25
CA ARG A 42 -0.54 -7.00 8.30
C ARG A 42 0.39 -8.19 8.08
N GLY A 43 0.51 -8.67 6.85
CA GLY A 43 1.42 -9.77 6.50
C GLY A 43 2.90 -9.42 6.75
N ARG A 44 3.28 -8.13 6.69
CA ARG A 44 4.63 -7.67 7.05
C ARG A 44 4.90 -7.63 8.56
N GLN A 45 3.88 -7.43 9.40
CA GLN A 45 4.04 -7.41 10.86
C GLN A 45 4.05 -8.80 11.50
N SER A 46 3.62 -9.84 10.80
CA SER A 46 3.55 -11.22 11.31
C SER A 46 4.82 -12.06 11.04
N ASN A 47 5.94 -11.43 10.70
CA ASN A 47 7.26 -12.07 10.53
C ASN A 47 8.34 -11.22 11.19
#